data_AF-A0A537H095-F1
#
_entry.id   AF-A0A537H095-F1
#
_cell.length_a   1.000
_cell.length_b   1.000
_cell.length_c   1.000
_cell.angle_alpha   90.00
_cell.angle_beta   90.00
_cell.angle_gamma   90.00
#
_symmetry.space_group_name_H-M   'P 1'
#
loop_
_entity.id
_entity.type
_entity.pdbx_description
1 polymer ?
#
loop_
_entity_poly.entity_id
_entity_poly.type
_entity_poly.pdbx_seq_one_letter_code
_entity_poly.pdbx_strand_id
1 'polypeptide(L)' 'MRKYLPRRIGRGDVANSLEALLGFVWLKKLLTLDEMLNCLKTEGFTDTQNFAQLAEFALARMKQ' A
#
# COMPACT_ATOMS: atom_id res chain seq x y z
N MET A 1 -6.92 1.71 4.86
CA MET A 1 -6.18 0.62 5.56
C MET A 1 -6.68 0.19 6.96
N ARG A 2 -6.65 1.02 8.03
CA ARG A 2 -6.98 0.57 9.42
C ARG A 2 -8.32 -0.17 9.58
N LYS A 3 -9.33 0.18 8.78
CA LYS A 3 -10.65 -0.47 8.75
C LYS A 3 -10.62 -1.95 8.36
N TYR A 4 -9.55 -2.42 7.73
CA TYR A 4 -9.37 -3.81 7.29
C TYR A 4 -8.58 -4.66 8.28
N LEU A 5 -8.05 -4.05 9.34
CA LEU A 5 -7.22 -4.72 10.31
C LEU A 5 -7.99 -4.86 11.64
N PRO A 6 -7.57 -5.77 12.55
CA PRO A 6 -8.19 -5.91 13.87
C PRO A 6 -8.25 -4.60 14.68
N ARG A 7 -9.14 -4.50 15.67
CA ARG A 7 -9.32 -3.25 16.45
C ARG A 7 -8.16 -2.93 17.42
N ARG A 8 -7.35 -3.91 17.82
CA ARG A 8 -6.32 -3.79 18.88
C ARG A 8 -4.90 -4.06 18.34
N ILE A 9 -4.45 -3.19 17.45
CA ILE A 9 -3.13 -3.31 16.81
C ILE A 9 -2.41 -1.97 16.90
N GLY A 10 -1.12 -2.05 17.17
CA GLY A 10 -0.24 -0.91 17.29
C GLY A 10 0.09 -0.29 15.94
N ARG A 11 0.84 0.82 15.97
CA ARG A 11 1.34 1.46 14.75
C ARG A 11 2.33 0.56 13.99
N GLY A 12 3.16 -0.21 14.71
CA GLY A 12 4.08 -1.17 14.11
C GLY A 12 3.36 -2.28 13.34
N ASP A 13 2.28 -2.84 13.91
CA ASP A 13 1.49 -3.87 13.23
C ASP A 13 0.84 -3.36 11.94
N VAL A 14 0.42 -2.09 11.92
CA VAL A 14 -0.11 -1.43 10.73
C VAL A 14 0.99 -1.29 9.67
N ALA A 15 2.20 -0.89 10.06
CA ALA A 15 3.35 -0.81 9.14
C ALA A 15 3.70 -2.18 8.55
N ASN A 16 3.81 -3.21 9.38
CA ASN A 16 4.07 -4.58 8.93
C ASN A 16 2.98 -5.07 7.95
N SER A 17 1.72 -4.73 8.22
CA SER A 17 0.60 -5.10 7.34
C SER A 17 0.67 -4.40 5.98
N LEU A 18 1.13 -3.15 5.94
CA LEU A 18 1.35 -2.39 4.71
C LEU A 18 2.50 -3.00 3.90
N GLU A 19 3.62 -3.32 4.54
CA GLU A 19 4.76 -3.97 3.90
C GLU A 19 4.38 -5.34 3.35
N ALA A 20 3.65 -6.14 4.12
CA ALA A 20 3.15 -7.45 3.68
C ALA A 20 2.20 -7.33 2.48
N LEU A 21 1.31 -6.32 2.47
CA LEU A 21 0.44 -6.03 1.34
C LEU A 21 1.25 -5.74 0.06
N LEU A 22 2.22 -4.83 0.15
CA LEU A 22 3.06 -4.45 -1.00
C LEU A 22 3.91 -5.62 -1.49
N GLY A 23 4.49 -6.40 -0.57
CA GLY A 23 5.23 -7.61 -0.91
C GLY A 23 4.34 -8.64 -1.61
N PHE A 24 3.12 -8.83 -1.14
CA PHE A 24 2.16 -9.77 -1.75
C PHE A 24 1.80 -9.38 -3.19
N VAL A 25 1.38 -8.13 -3.43
CA VAL A 25 0.96 -7.68 -4.76
C VAL A 25 2.11 -7.70 -5.76
N TRP A 26 3.34 -7.43 -5.32
CA TRP A 26 4.55 -7.56 -6.12
C TRP A 26 4.81 -9.01 -6.52
N LEU A 27 4.84 -9.93 -5.55
CA LEU A 27 5.08 -11.36 -5.80
C LEU A 27 4.01 -11.99 -6.70
N LYS A 28 2.77 -11.50 -6.62
CA LYS A 28 1.66 -11.94 -7.47
C LYS A 28 1.60 -11.23 -8.82
N LYS A 29 2.52 -10.31 -9.12
CA LYS A 29 2.55 -9.52 -10.36
C LYS A 29 1.25 -8.74 -10.60
N LEU A 30 0.58 -8.32 -9.53
CA LEU A 30 -0.65 -7.52 -9.59
C LEU A 30 -0.37 -6.03 -9.80
N LEU A 31 0.87 -5.62 -9.53
CA LEU A 31 1.41 -4.29 -9.77
C LEU A 31 2.76 -4.38 -10.48
N THR A 32 2.99 -3.45 -11.40
CA THR A 32 4.29 -3.24 -12.04
C THR A 32 5.14 -2.22 -11.29
N LEU A 33 6.45 -2.21 -11.55
CA LEU A 33 7.34 -1.22 -10.96
C LEU A 33 6.95 0.21 -11.34
N ASP A 34 6.58 0.43 -12.60
CA ASP A 34 6.16 1.75 -13.10
C ASP A 34 4.88 2.24 -12.42
N GLU A 35 3.90 1.35 -12.23
CA GLU A 35 2.69 1.66 -11.48
C GLU A 35 2.99 2.08 -10.04
N MET A 36 3.92 1.39 -9.37
CA MET A 36 4.35 1.73 -8.01
C MET A 36 5.10 3.07 -7.98
N LEU A 37 6.00 3.32 -8.93
CA LEU A 37 6.75 4.57 -9.03
C LEU A 37 5.84 5.77 -9.31
N ASN A 38 4.81 5.59 -10.14
CA ASN A 38 3.84 6.64 -10.43
C ASN A 38 3.06 7.05 -9.17
N CYS A 39 2.76 6.12 -8.28
CA CYS A 39 2.13 6.44 -6.99
C CYS A 39 3.11 7.16 -6.02
N LEU A 40 4.39 6.83 -6.09
CA LEU A 40 5.40 7.37 -5.18
C LEU A 40 5.94 8.74 -5.59
N LYS A 41 5.78 9.11 -6.86
CA LYS A 41 6.28 10.36 -7.45
C LYS A 41 5.18 11.35 -7.80
N THR A 42 4.00 11.22 -7.18
CA THR A 42 2.92 12.19 -7.37
C THR A 42 3.35 13.56 -6.83
N GLU A 43 3.41 14.55 -7.72
CA GLU A 43 3.76 15.92 -7.34
C GLU A 43 2.74 16.52 -6.38
N GLY A 44 3.21 17.31 -5.40
CA GLY A 44 2.37 17.97 -4.41
C GLY A 44 1.94 17.10 -3.22
N PHE A 45 2.33 15.82 -3.18
CA PHE A 45 2.08 14.92 -2.05
C PHE A 45 3.33 14.78 -1.17
N THR A 46 3.11 14.61 0.14
CA THR A 46 4.15 14.17 1.08
C THR A 46 4.43 12.68 0.89
N ASP A 47 5.61 12.22 1.32
CA ASP A 47 5.99 10.80 1.28
C ASP A 47 4.94 9.88 1.93
N THR A 48 4.33 10.35 3.02
CA THR A 48 3.27 9.59 3.70
C THR A 48 2.00 9.49 2.86
N GLN A 49 1.62 10.55 2.15
CA GLN A 49 0.47 10.55 1.24
C GLN A 49 0.71 9.67 0.02
N ASN A 50 1.91 9.75 -0.57
CA ASN A 50 2.34 8.90 -1.68
C ASN A 50 2.30 7.42 -1.29
N PHE A 51 2.80 7.07 -0.12
CA PHE A 51 2.75 5.69 0.37
C PHE A 51 1.33 5.22 0.68
N ALA A 52 0.48 6.07 1.24
CA ALA A 52 -0.93 5.76 1.48
C ALA A 52 -1.69 5.52 0.16
N GLN A 53 -1.42 6.32 -0.87
CA GLN A 53 -1.97 6.15 -2.22
C GLN A 53 -1.56 4.80 -2.82
N LEU A 54 -0.28 4.45 -2.73
CA LEU A 54 0.23 3.16 -3.19
C LEU A 54 -0.48 1.98 -2.48
N ALA A 55 -0.67 2.07 -1.17
CA ALA A 55 -1.36 1.04 -0.40
C ALA A 55 -2.84 0.88 -0.80
N GLU A 56 -3.55 1.97 -1.03
CA GLU A 56 -4.95 1.91 -1.51
C GLU A 56 -5.01 1.38 -2.96
N PHE A 57 -4.02 1.69 -3.81
CA PHE A 57 -3.92 1.14 -5.17
C PHE A 57 -3.65 -0.37 -5.16
N ALA A 58 -2.75 -0.83 -4.30
CA ALA A 58 -2.49 -2.26 -4.07
C ALA A 58 -3.74 -3.00 -3.60
N LEU A 59 -4.49 -2.42 -2.64
CA LEU A 59 -5.76 -2.99 -2.20
C LEU A 59 -6.80 -3.07 -3.33
N ALA A 60 -6.88 -2.06 -4.19
CA ALA A 60 -7.84 -2.05 -5.29
C ALA A 60 -7.56 -3.20 -6.28
N ARG A 61 -6.29 -3.50 -6.55
CA ARG A 61 -5.88 -4.61 -7.42
C ARG A 61 -6.15 -5.99 -6.85
N MET A 62 -6.25 -6.13 -5.53
CA MET A 62 -6.61 -7.41 -4.89
C MET A 62 -8.11 -7.73 -4.91
N LYS A 63 -8.97 -6.74 -5.20
CA LYS A 63 -10.43 -6.91 -5.23
C LYS A 63 -10.97 -7.20 -6.64
N GLN A 64 -10.09 -7.24 -7.64
CA GLN A 64 -10.38 -7.64 -9.01
C GLN A 64 -10.07 -9.13 -9.17
#